data_AF-A0A530L7N4-F1
#
_entry.id   AF-A0A530L7N4-F1
#
_cell.length_a   1.000
_cell.length_b   1.000
_cell.length_c   1.000
_cell.angle_alpha   90.00
_cell.angle_beta   90.00
_cell.angle_gamma   90.00
#
_symmetry.space_group_name_H-M   'P 1'
#
loop_
_entity.id
_entity.type
_entity.pdbx_description
1 polymer ?
#
loop_
_entity_poly.entity_id
_entity_poly.type
_entity_poly.pdbx_seq_one_letter_code
_entity_poly.pdbx_strand_id
1 'polypeptide(L)'
;ASYREILPTGQLLISGPVSLAKRGLYAHLKETDGDGHFFFCLFPQSQPGSVLGGYMCGGAIIGPEPQPSLTRILIVRLRDPAPEAWGGYLSSDRSIAEDLAALGLIIERPEAVDRQLAQFL
;
A
#
# COMPACT_ATOMS: atom_id res chain seq x y z
N ALA A 1 21.86 3.89 -10.63
CA ALA A 1 21.13 2.71 -11.12
C ALA A 1 20.68 2.94 -12.55
N SER A 2 20.44 1.86 -13.28
CA SER A 2 19.89 1.87 -14.64
C SER A 2 18.64 0.99 -14.68
N TYR A 3 17.62 1.45 -15.42
CA TYR A 3 16.39 0.72 -15.68
C TYR A 3 16.21 0.59 -17.19
N ARG A 4 15.82 -0.61 -17.63
CA ARG A 4 15.61 -0.96 -19.03
C ARG A 4 14.30 -1.72 -19.16
N GLU A 5 13.45 -1.27 -20.07
CA GLU A 5 12.18 -1.93 -20.40
C GLU A 5 11.96 -1.95 -21.91
N ILE A 6 11.36 -3.03 -22.42
CA ILE A 6 10.96 -3.16 -23.82
C ILE A 6 9.47 -2.87 -23.90
N LEU A 7 9.13 -1.69 -24.40
CA LEU A 7 7.74 -1.27 -24.62
C LEU A 7 7.34 -1.55 -26.07
N PRO A 8 6.04 -1.65 -26.38
CA PRO A 8 5.56 -1.78 -27.76
C PRO A 8 6.03 -0.63 -28.69
N THR A 9 6.33 0.54 -28.12
CA THR A 9 6.80 1.73 -28.84
C THR A 9 8.33 1.81 -28.99
N GLY A 10 9.08 0.90 -28.37
CA GLY A 10 10.54 0.93 -28.38
C GLY A 10 11.14 0.61 -27.01
N GLN A 11 12.46 0.76 -26.91
CA GLN A 11 13.18 0.50 -25.67
C GLN A 11 13.22 1.76 -24.80
N LEU A 12 12.79 1.64 -23.54
CA LEU A 12 13.02 2.66 -22.52
C LEU A 12 14.34 2.38 -21.81
N LEU A 13 15.26 3.35 -21.79
CA LEU A 13 16.53 3.28 -21.04
C LEU A 13 16.71 4.56 -20.22
N ILE A 14 16.68 4.41 -18.91
CA ILE A 14 16.78 5.53 -17.96
C ILE A 14 17.82 5.22 -16.89
N SER A 15 18.56 6.25 -16.46
CA SER A 15 19.64 6.11 -15.46
C SER A 15 19.70 7.31 -14.53
N GLY A 16 20.22 7.09 -13.32
CA GLY A 16 20.32 8.17 -12.34
C GLY A 16 20.70 7.72 -10.93
N PRO A 17 20.80 8.68 -9.99
CA PRO A 17 21.15 8.40 -8.60
C PRO A 17 20.07 7.59 -7.88
N VAL A 18 20.52 6.83 -6.88
CA VAL A 18 19.66 6.11 -5.95
C VAL A 18 20.01 6.56 -4.54
N SER A 19 18.98 6.77 -3.72
CA SER A 19 19.12 7.10 -2.31
C SER A 19 18.34 6.10 -1.47
N LEU A 20 18.96 5.66 -0.38
CA LEU A 20 18.29 4.86 0.65
C LEU A 20 17.85 5.80 1.77
N ALA A 21 16.59 5.75 2.15
CA ALA A 21 16.09 6.47 3.31
C ALA A 21 15.09 5.60 4.09
N LYS A 22 15.33 5.46 5.40
CA LYS A 22 14.56 4.55 6.27
C LYS A 22 14.51 3.13 5.69
N ARG A 23 13.32 2.66 5.30
CA ARG A 23 13.08 1.33 4.69
C ARG A 23 12.78 1.41 3.20
N GLY A 24 12.96 2.57 2.56
CA GLY A 24 12.67 2.80 1.15
C GLY A 24 13.93 3.01 0.31
N LEU A 25 13.85 2.61 -0.95
CA LEU A 25 14.80 2.93 -2.00
C LEU A 25 14.15 3.92 -2.97
N TYR A 26 14.81 5.05 -3.17
CA TYR A 26 14.34 6.14 -4.00
C TYR A 26 15.29 6.32 -5.17
N ALA A 27 14.76 6.40 -6.40
CA ALA A 27 15.57 6.63 -7.59
C ALA A 27 14.99 7.75 -8.43
N HIS A 28 15.83 8.73 -8.77
CA HIS A 28 15.51 9.76 -9.74
C HIS A 28 16.23 9.40 -11.03
N LEU A 29 15.51 8.85 -12.00
CA LEU A 29 16.08 8.38 -13.27
C LEU A 29 15.69 9.34 -14.39
N LYS A 30 16.63 9.58 -15.31
CA LYS A 30 16.42 10.40 -16.50
C LYS A 30 16.66 9.57 -17.75
N GLU A 31 15.92 9.87 -18.80
CA GLU A 31 16.20 9.35 -20.13
C GLU A 31 17.54 9.89 -20.65
N THR A 32 18.24 9.07 -21.42
CA THR A 32 19.59 9.42 -21.90
C THR A 32 19.53 10.48 -23.00
N ASP A 33 18.50 10.43 -23.85
CA ASP A 33 18.32 11.28 -25.04
C ASP A 33 16.96 11.97 -25.10
N GLY A 34 16.26 12.06 -23.96
CA GLY A 34 14.92 12.66 -23.86
C GLY A 34 14.73 13.46 -22.58
N ASP A 35 13.60 14.15 -22.48
CA ASP A 35 13.23 14.98 -21.33
C ASP A 35 12.46 14.18 -20.25
N GLY A 36 12.41 12.86 -20.38
CA GLY A 36 11.71 11.98 -19.45
C GLY A 36 12.37 11.95 -18.07
N HIS A 37 11.61 12.32 -17.05
CA HIS A 37 12.00 12.20 -15.64
C HIS A 37 11.12 11.19 -14.92
N PHE A 38 11.75 10.22 -14.28
CA PHE A 38 11.09 9.14 -13.57
C PHE A 38 11.52 9.14 -12.11
N PHE A 39 10.56 8.97 -11.22
CA PHE A 39 10.80 8.77 -9.80
C PHE A 39 10.29 7.39 -9.39
N PHE A 40 11.20 6.53 -8.94
CA PHE A 40 10.86 5.23 -8.39
C PHE A 40 10.96 5.29 -6.87
N CYS A 41 9.93 4.75 -6.23
CA CYS A 41 9.84 4.62 -4.78
C CYS A 41 9.56 3.16 -4.45
N LEU A 42 10.61 2.42 -4.09
CA LEU A 42 10.54 0.98 -3.83
C LEU A 42 10.56 0.74 -2.32
N PHE A 43 9.57 -0.01 -1.83
CA PHE A 43 9.48 -0.43 -0.44
C PHE A 43 9.48 -1.97 -0.36
N PRO A 44 10.05 -2.56 0.70
CA PRO A 44 9.81 -3.96 1.03
C PRO A 44 8.31 -4.26 1.02
N GLN A 45 7.94 -5.43 0.51
CA GLN A 45 6.55 -5.87 0.56
C GLN A 45 6.08 -5.87 2.02
N SER A 46 5.16 -4.96 2.32
CA SER A 46 4.38 -4.96 3.54
C SER A 46 2.93 -4.76 3.14
N GLN A 47 2.07 -5.70 3.49
CA GLN A 47 0.63 -5.47 3.41
C GLN A 47 0.21 -4.63 4.62
N PRO A 48 -0.68 -3.63 4.46
CA PRO A 48 -1.23 -3.07 3.23
C PRO A 48 -0.40 -1.90 2.64
N GLY A 49 0.72 -1.53 3.29
CA GLY A 49 1.49 -0.32 2.97
C GLY A 49 2.04 -0.24 1.54
N SER A 50 2.35 -1.38 0.92
CA SER A 50 2.82 -1.47 -0.47
C SER A 50 1.76 -1.03 -1.50
N VAL A 51 0.48 -1.36 -1.26
CA VAL A 51 -0.64 -0.95 -2.13
C VAL A 51 -0.94 0.54 -1.95
N LEU A 52 -0.98 1.02 -0.69
CA LEU A 52 -1.27 2.42 -0.40
C LEU A 52 -0.16 3.35 -0.88
N GLY A 53 1.11 2.96 -0.70
CA GLY A 53 2.27 3.69 -1.22
C GLY A 53 2.27 3.78 -2.75
N GLY A 54 1.92 2.68 -3.43
CA GLY A 54 1.72 2.66 -4.88
C GLY A 54 0.52 3.50 -5.34
N TYR A 55 -0.54 3.63 -4.56
CA TYR A 55 -1.65 4.53 -4.91
C TYR A 55 -1.29 6.01 -4.72
N MET A 56 -0.58 6.34 -3.63
CA MET A 56 -0.26 7.73 -3.25
C MET A 56 0.87 8.35 -4.07
N CYS A 57 1.79 7.56 -4.64
CA CYS A 57 2.96 8.04 -5.36
C CYS A 57 2.82 8.01 -6.90
N GLY A 58 1.63 7.70 -7.43
CA GLY A 58 1.43 7.38 -8.86
C GLY A 58 1.64 5.89 -9.15
N GLY A 59 1.20 5.41 -10.31
CA GLY A 59 0.98 3.97 -10.62
C GLY A 59 1.95 2.94 -10.00
N ALA A 60 1.38 1.85 -9.48
CA ALA A 60 2.13 0.72 -8.95
C ALA A 60 2.40 -0.34 -10.03
N ILE A 61 3.65 -0.79 -10.18
CA ILE A 61 3.95 -2.03 -10.89
C ILE A 61 3.64 -3.19 -9.93
N ILE A 62 2.45 -3.77 -10.10
CA ILE A 62 2.01 -4.95 -9.35
C ILE A 62 2.67 -6.18 -10.01
N GLY A 63 3.10 -7.16 -9.20
CA GLY A 63 3.79 -8.37 -9.67
C GLY A 63 3.00 -9.19 -10.73
N PRO A 64 3.60 -10.27 -11.26
CA PRO A 64 3.09 -11.01 -12.44
C PRO A 64 1.69 -11.63 -12.28
N GLU A 65 1.18 -11.73 -11.05
CA GLU A 65 -0.21 -12.03 -10.76
C GLU A 65 -0.89 -10.81 -10.13
N PRO A 66 -1.18 -9.75 -10.91
CA PRO A 66 -1.86 -8.59 -10.36
C PRO A 66 -3.32 -8.98 -10.12
N GLN A 67 -3.65 -9.34 -8.89
CA GLN A 67 -5.06 -9.32 -8.50
C GLN A 67 -5.50 -7.85 -8.55
N PRO A 68 -6.60 -7.52 -9.25
CA PRO A 68 -7.14 -6.16 -9.22
C PRO A 68 -7.38 -5.79 -7.76
N SER A 69 -6.59 -4.85 -7.22
CA SER A 69 -6.84 -4.34 -5.88
C SER A 69 -8.06 -3.42 -5.95
N LEU A 70 -9.24 -4.01 -5.93
CA LEU A 70 -10.43 -3.32 -5.46
C LEU A 70 -10.22 -3.16 -3.95
N THR A 71 -9.42 -2.17 -3.56
CA THR A 71 -9.16 -1.89 -2.15
C THR A 71 -10.44 -1.32 -1.58
N ARG A 72 -11.20 -2.15 -0.89
CA ARG A 72 -12.34 -1.71 -0.10
C ARG A 72 -11.79 -1.21 1.23
N ILE A 73 -12.02 0.07 1.51
CA ILE A 73 -11.47 0.75 2.68
C ILE A 73 -12.62 1.00 3.66
N LEU A 74 -12.44 0.57 4.90
CA LEU A 74 -13.28 0.97 6.02
C LEU A 74 -12.54 2.02 6.86
N ILE A 75 -13.15 3.19 7.04
CA ILE A 75 -12.63 4.24 7.94
C ILE A 75 -13.54 4.29 9.16
N VAL A 76 -12.97 4.03 10.34
CA VAL A 76 -13.70 4.08 11.61
C VAL A 76 -13.19 5.26 12.43
N ARG A 77 -14.11 6.12 12.86
CA ARG A 77 -13.78 7.23 13.78
C ARG A 77 -13.78 6.70 15.20
N LEU A 78 -12.63 6.79 15.87
CA LEU A 78 -12.52 6.50 17.29
C LEU A 78 -12.91 7.73 18.12
N ARG A 79 -13.47 7.48 19.31
CA ARG A 79 -13.74 8.54 20.29
C ARG A 79 -12.45 9.01 20.96
N ASP A 80 -11.61 8.06 21.32
CA ASP A 80 -10.32 8.26 21.97
C ASP A 80 -9.18 7.87 21.03
N PRO A 81 -7.96 8.42 21.21
CA PRO A 81 -6.80 8.03 20.41
C PRO A 81 -6.50 6.53 20.57
N ALA A 82 -6.18 5.85 19.46
CA ALA A 82 -5.72 4.47 19.52
C ALA A 82 -4.38 4.36 20.28
N PRO A 83 -4.14 3.28 21.04
CA PRO A 83 -2.84 3.05 21.68
C PRO A 83 -1.70 2.96 20.64
N GLU A 84 -0.53 3.54 20.93
CA GLU A 84 0.62 3.47 20.01
C GLU A 84 1.01 2.02 19.64
N ALA A 85 0.84 1.09 20.59
CA ALA A 85 1.15 -0.32 20.40
C ALA A 85 0.19 -1.06 19.46
N TRP A 86 -0.97 -0.49 19.12
CA TRP A 86 -1.96 -1.14 18.25
C TRP A 86 -1.50 -1.26 16.79
N GLY A 87 -0.59 -0.40 16.34
CA GLY A 87 0.08 -0.55 15.05
C GLY A 87 -0.77 -0.21 13.81
N GLY A 88 -2.07 0.08 13.97
CA GLY A 88 -2.92 0.63 12.90
C GLY A 88 -3.43 -0.39 11.88
N TYR A 89 -3.23 -1.68 12.10
CA TYR A 89 -3.61 -2.74 11.17
C TYR A 89 -4.43 -3.81 11.88
N LEU A 90 -5.49 -4.25 11.20
CA LEU A 90 -6.32 -5.38 11.62
C LEU A 90 -5.75 -6.64 10.97
N SER A 91 -5.66 -7.72 11.75
CA SER A 91 -5.24 -9.02 11.21
C SER A 91 -6.39 -9.66 10.44
N SER A 92 -6.10 -10.26 9.29
CA SER A 92 -7.09 -11.03 8.51
C SER A 92 -7.66 -12.23 9.27
N ASP A 93 -6.94 -12.72 10.27
CA ASP A 93 -7.23 -13.98 10.96
C ASP A 93 -7.96 -13.75 12.29
N ARG A 94 -8.34 -12.49 12.59
CA ARG A 94 -9.01 -12.09 13.83
C ARG A 94 -10.34 -11.40 13.56
N SER A 95 -11.20 -11.40 14.56
CA SER A 95 -12.46 -10.66 14.53
C SER A 95 -12.18 -9.16 14.46
N ILE A 96 -12.68 -8.50 13.41
CA ILE A 96 -12.60 -7.05 13.27
C ILE A 96 -13.48 -6.40 14.34
N ALA A 97 -14.63 -7.01 14.67
CA ALA A 97 -15.51 -6.52 15.72
C ALA A 97 -14.84 -6.52 17.10
N GLU A 98 -14.07 -7.55 17.44
CA GLU A 98 -13.30 -7.62 18.69
C GLU A 98 -12.19 -6.58 18.73
N ASP A 99 -11.43 -6.43 17.63
CA ASP A 99 -10.36 -5.43 17.54
C ASP A 99 -10.93 -4.00 17.68
N LEU A 100 -12.08 -3.71 17.07
CA LEU A 100 -12.78 -2.43 17.22
C LEU A 100 -13.31 -2.23 18.65
N ALA A 101 -13.80 -3.29 19.30
CA ALA A 101 -14.25 -3.23 20.69
C ALA A 101 -13.08 -2.96 21.65
N ALA A 102 -11.90 -3.52 21.39
CA ALA A 102 -10.68 -3.23 22.15
C ALA A 102 -10.23 -1.77 22.03
N LEU A 103 -10.63 -1.07 20.95
CA LEU A 103 -10.44 0.36 20.75
C LEU A 103 -11.57 1.23 21.36
N GLY A 104 -12.49 0.61 22.10
CA GLY A 104 -13.57 1.31 22.81
C GLY A 104 -14.84 1.52 21.99
N LEU A 105 -15.00 0.88 20.82
CA LEU A 105 -16.30 0.88 20.13
C LEU A 105 -17.26 -0.11 20.79
N ILE A 106 -18.49 0.34 21.01
CA ILE A 106 -19.56 -0.54 21.48
C ILE A 106 -20.17 -1.22 20.25
N ILE A 107 -19.99 -2.54 20.14
CA ILE A 107 -20.54 -3.36 19.05
C ILE A 107 -21.59 -4.31 19.62
N GLU A 108 -22.87 -4.04 19.35
CA GLU A 108 -23.99 -4.81 19.92
C GLU A 108 -24.08 -6.26 19.38
N ARG A 109 -23.66 -6.48 18.14
CA ARG A 109 -23.75 -7.79 17.44
C ARG A 109 -22.44 -8.13 16.73
N PRO A 110 -21.38 -8.49 17.47
CA PRO A 110 -20.04 -8.66 16.91
C PRO A 110 -19.98 -9.69 15.77
N GLU A 111 -20.64 -10.85 15.92
CA GLU A 111 -20.66 -11.89 14.88
C GLU A 111 -21.37 -11.45 13.58
N ALA A 112 -22.38 -10.59 13.69
CA ALA A 112 -23.08 -10.07 12.51
C ALA A 112 -22.21 -9.02 11.79
N VAL A 113 -21.51 -8.19 12.57
CA VAL A 113 -20.58 -7.19 12.05
C VAL A 113 -19.40 -7.87 11.35
N ASP A 114 -18.77 -8.87 11.95
CA ASP A 114 -17.68 -9.61 11.30
C ASP A 114 -18.11 -10.23 9.99
N ARG A 115 -19.30 -10.86 9.96
CA ARG A 115 -19.83 -11.45 8.74
C ARG A 115 -20.08 -10.41 7.65
N GLN A 116 -20.61 -9.25 8.01
CA GLN A 116 -20.83 -8.15 7.07
C GLN A 116 -19.52 -7.55 6.57
N LEU A 117 -18.54 -7.37 7.46
CA LEU A 117 -17.22 -6.84 7.10
C LEU A 117 -16.41 -7.83 6.26
N ALA A 118 -16.50 -9.13 6.52
CA ALA A 118 -15.86 -10.16 5.69
C ALA A 118 -16.48 -10.28 4.29
N GLN A 119 -17.77 -9.96 4.14
CA GLN A 119 -18.41 -9.87 2.81
C GLN A 119 -18.09 -8.54 2.11
N PHE A 120 -17.97 -7.47 2.91
CA PHE A 120 -17.69 -6.15 2.41
C PHE A 120 -16.23 -5.96 2.04
N LEU A 121 -15.26 -6.48 2.77
CA LEU A 121 -13.82 -6.36 2.44
C LEU A 121 -13.42 -7.39 1.37
#